data_AF-A0A7K1C444-F1
#
_entry.id   AF-A0A7K1C444-F1
#
_cell.length_a   1.000
_cell.length_b   1.000
_cell.length_c   1.000
_cell.angle_alpha   90.00
_cell.angle_beta   90.00
_cell.angle_gamma   90.00
#
_symmetry.space_group_name_H-M   'P 1'
#
loop_
_entity.id
_entity.type
_entity.pdbx_description
1 polymer ?
#
loop_
_entity_poly.entity_id
_entity_poly.type
_entity_poly.pdbx_seq_one_letter_code
_entity_poly.pdbx_strand_id
1 'polypeptide(L)' 'MIEDFWANAVFSVTPTLIIGLLFWFALRAIMRADRTERRELEKYEAEERARRGLAPKE' A
#
# COMPACT_ATOMS: atom_id res chain seq x y z
N MET A 1 -23.43 -32.78 12.46
CA MET A 1 -22.46 -32.86 13.59
C MET A 1 -21.07 -32.38 13.18
N ILE A 2 -20.33 -33.09 12.31
CA ILE A 2 -18.97 -32.67 11.89
C ILE A 2 -18.99 -31.50 10.90
N GLU A 3 -19.95 -31.47 9.98
CA GLU A 3 -20.11 -30.34 9.04
C GLU A 3 -20.43 -29.03 9.77
N ASP A 4 -21.29 -29.08 10.80
CA ASP A 4 -21.60 -27.91 11.63
C ASP A 4 -20.37 -27.38 12.37
N PHE A 5 -19.49 -28.27 12.84
CA PHE A 5 -18.24 -27.88 13.48
C PHE A 5 -17.32 -27.10 12.53
N TRP A 6 -17.10 -27.62 11.33
CA TRP A 6 -16.26 -26.95 10.34
C TRP A 6 -16.88 -25.64 9.83
N ALA A 7 -18.19 -25.61 9.60
CA ALA A 7 -18.89 -24.38 9.22
C ALA A 7 -18.73 -23.29 10.30
N ASN A 8 -18.98 -23.62 11.56
CA ASN A 8 -18.83 -22.69 12.68
C ASN A 8 -17.38 -22.22 12.87
N ALA A 9 -16.41 -23.12 12.69
CA ALA A 9 -14.98 -22.77 12.75
C ALA A 9 -14.61 -21.74 11.67
N VAL A 10 -15.06 -21.93 10.43
CA VAL A 10 -14.80 -20.96 9.34
C VAL A 10 -15.51 -19.64 9.60
N PHE A 11 -16.78 -19.66 9.97
CA PHE A 11 -17.55 -18.42 10.22
C PHE A 11 -17.02 -17.61 11.40
N SER A 12 -16.46 -18.26 12.43
CA SER A 12 -15.90 -17.56 13.59
C SER A 12 -14.55 -16.88 13.30
N VAL A 13 -13.71 -17.47 12.44
CA VAL A 13 -12.39 -16.91 12.10
C VAL A 13 -12.44 -15.93 10.92
N THR A 14 -13.46 -16.02 10.08
CA THR A 14 -13.58 -15.16 8.88
C THR A 14 -13.59 -13.65 9.20
N PRO A 15 -14.33 -13.14 10.19
CA PRO A 15 -14.37 -11.71 10.49
C PRO A 15 -13.00 -11.14 10.89
N THR A 16 -12.23 -11.88 11.70
CA THR A 16 -10.90 -11.43 12.15
C THR A 16 -9.89 -11.45 11.00
N LEU A 17 -9.94 -12.45 10.13
CA LEU A 17 -9.12 -12.51 8.91
C LEU A 17 -9.43 -11.36 7.95
N ILE A 18 -10.71 -11.03 7.75
CA ILE A 18 -11.11 -9.89 6.91
C ILE A 18 -10.53 -8.59 7.47
N ILE A 19 -10.69 -8.34 8.76
CA ILE A 19 -10.14 -7.14 9.40
C ILE A 19 -8.61 -7.11 9.26
N GLY A 20 -7.94 -8.23 9.51
CA GLY A 20 -6.49 -8.35 9.33
C GLY A 20 -6.03 -8.09 7.91
N LEU A 21 -6.75 -8.59 6.90
CA LEU A 21 -6.47 -8.36 5.49
C LEU A 21 -6.68 -6.90 5.10
N LEU A 22 -7.77 -6.28 5.56
CA LEU A 22 -8.03 -4.85 5.32
C LEU A 22 -6.93 -3.99 5.94
N PHE A 23 -6.53 -4.29 7.18
CA PHE A 23 -5.46 -3.57 7.86
C PHE A 23 -4.12 -3.74 7.15
N TRP A 24 -3.76 -4.96 6.78
CA TRP A 24 -2.55 -5.25 6.01
C TRP A 24 -2.57 -4.51 4.66
N PHE A 25 -3.71 -4.51 3.96
CA PHE A 25 -3.86 -3.82 2.69
C PHE A 25 -3.72 -2.30 2.85
N ALA A 26 -4.30 -1.72 3.90
CA ALA A 26 -4.16 -0.30 4.21
C ALA A 26 -2.69 0.08 4.48
N LEU A 27 -1.99 -0.66 5.34
CA LEU A 27 -0.56 -0.45 5.59
C LEU A 27 0.28 -0.61 4.31
N ARG A 28 -0.02 -1.65 3.52
CA ARG A 28 0.64 -1.92 2.23
C ARG A 28 0.44 -0.77 1.24
N ALA A 29 -0.74 -0.18 1.22
CA ALA A 29 -1.08 0.95 0.36
C ALA A 29 -0.33 2.22 0.78
N ILE A 30 -0.35 2.55 2.08
CA ILE A 30 0.38 3.71 2.64
C ILE A 30 1.88 3.61 2.30
N MET A 31 2.51 2.47 2.61
CA MET A 31 3.94 2.27 2.31
C MET A 31 4.26 2.35 0.81
N ARG A 32 3.30 2.05 -0.08
CA ARG A 32 3.48 2.16 -1.53
C ARG A 32 3.27 3.59 -2.03
N ALA A 33 2.33 4.32 -1.44
CA ALA A 33 2.05 5.71 -1.76
C ALA A 33 3.28 6.58 -1.47
N ASP A 34 3.87 6.47 -0.26
CA ASP A 34 5.11 7.17 0.13
C ASP A 34 6.26 6.99 -0.88
N ARG A 35 6.41 5.78 -1.43
CA ARG A 35 7.46 5.48 -2.42
C ARG A 35 7.16 6.06 -3.80
N THR A 36 5.88 6.22 -4.13
CA THR A 36 5.46 6.72 -5.45
C THR A 36 5.56 8.23 -5.49
N GLU A 37 5.07 8.91 -4.45
CA GLU A 37 5.13 10.38 -4.37
C GLU A 37 6.55 10.91 -4.44
N ARG A 38 7.50 10.32 -3.68
CA ARG A 38 8.90 10.75 -3.72
C ARG A 38 9.52 10.64 -5.11
N ARG A 39 9.25 9.54 -5.83
CA ARG A 39 9.81 9.31 -7.17
C ARG A 39 9.23 10.26 -8.20
N GLU A 40 7.93 10.53 -8.14
CA GLU A 40 7.29 11.45 -9.06
C GLU A 40 7.69 12.90 -8.77
N LEU A 41 7.87 13.29 -7.50
CA LEU A 41 8.39 14.60 -7.12
C LEU A 41 9.82 14.81 -7.65
N GLU A 42 10.70 13.82 -7.46
CA GLU A 42 12.08 13.88 -7.96
C GLU A 42 12.14 14.03 -9.49
N LYS A 43 11.29 13.29 -10.22
CA LYS A 43 11.18 13.41 -11.68
C LYS A 43 10.68 14.79 -12.10
N TYR A 44 9.63 15.28 -11.46
CA TYR A 44 9.05 16.59 -11.76
C TYR A 44 10.05 17.72 -11.52
N GLU A 45 10.77 17.70 -10.39
CA GLU A 45 11.81 18.68 -10.09
C GLU A 45 12.99 18.59 -11.09
N ALA A 46 13.38 17.39 -11.50
CA ALA A 46 14.44 17.21 -12.50
C ALA A 46 14.03 17.81 -13.86
N GLU A 47 12.78 17.61 -14.27
CA GLU A 47 12.25 18.17 -15.51
C GLU A 47 12.15 19.70 -15.44
N GLU A 48 11.70 20.27 -14.32
CA GLU A 48 11.68 21.73 -14.14
C GLU A 48 13.09 22.33 -14.13
N ARG A 49 14.07 21.68 -13.48
CA ARG A 49 15.47 22.15 -13.48
C ARG A 49 16.08 22.11 -14.87
N ALA A 50 15.83 21.04 -15.63
CA ALA A 50 16.29 20.93 -17.00
C ALA A 50 15.70 22.04 -17.88
N ARG A 51 14.39 22.32 -17.74
CA ARG A 51 13.74 23.44 -18.45
C ARG A 51 14.30 24.81 -18.05
N ARG A 52 14.72 24.98 -16.79
CA ARG A 52 15.32 26.22 -16.27
C ARG A 52 16.84 26.29 -16.48
N GLY A 53 17.47 25.29 -17.08
CA GLY A 53 18.93 25.23 -17.28
C GLY A 53 19.74 25.13 -15.99
N LEU A 54 19.12 24.67 -14.89
CA LEU A 54 19.78 24.50 -13.59
C LEU A 54 20.53 23.17 -13.55
N ALA A 55 21.69 23.15 -12.88
CA ALA A 55 22.49 21.94 -12.73
C ALA A 55 21.71 20.83 -11.99
N PRO A 56 21.98 19.54 -12.28
CA PRO A 56 21.40 18.41 -11.54
C PRO A 56 21.76 18.52 -10.06
N LYS A 57 20.81 18.18 -9.19
CA LYS A 57 21.07 18.10 -7.73
C LYS A 57 21.83 16.80 -7.48
N GLU A 58 23.02 16.90 -6.88
CA GLU A 58 23.84 15.75 -6.45
C GLU A 58 23.11 14.86 -5.43
#